data_AF-E9E886-F1
#
_entry.id   AF-E9E886-F1
#
_cell.length_a   1.000
_cell.length_b   1.000
_cell.length_c   1.000
_cell.angle_alpha   90.00
_cell.angle_beta   90.00
_cell.angle_gamma   90.00
#
_symmetry.space_group_name_H-M   'P 1'
#
loop_
_entity.id
_entity.type
_entity.pdbx_description
1 polymer ?
#
loop_
_entity_poly.entity_id
_entity_poly.type
_entity_poly.pdbx_seq_one_letter_code
_entity_poly.pdbx_strand_id
1 'polypeptide(L)'
;MPDKDSRAYCIWYPDIASQDTHRKVAAAFLDMRYQVGRTCAVAGYYELYRELDLLPDVFIAEEAREAGNHGSRRIFDHIKAMPTRYGVMNDYKLVINLESPKPGVCLNADTAVLATLKGRRRSCNGLGKRLWGYFNTTVDWGAGEEGVKLDVVTITNSEIALPTSLLPFDLPTMHKDLVIPVSAMRVISRRYARIRRPGRSVEYELRCLIWYSNIPTTTTLYKLAKARPAMRPQCVRASIAAGYRGLYTTLMDTGAETPSDDINHISLLVDAFVLKDAGASWERDFYMADLQRRQRERGVKPLKRSYGKWRTVSPGKWGY
;
A
#
# COMPACT_ATOMS: atom_id res chain seq x y z
N MET A 1 30.16 -15.99 -6.06
CA MET A 1 28.76 -15.79 -6.49
C MET A 1 28.24 -14.57 -5.75
N PRO A 2 27.45 -13.68 -6.37
CA PRO A 2 26.82 -12.57 -5.66
C PRO A 2 25.96 -13.11 -4.51
N ASP A 3 25.88 -12.35 -3.42
CA ASP A 3 25.03 -12.66 -2.29
C ASP A 3 23.55 -12.77 -2.72
N LYS A 4 22.76 -13.61 -2.04
CA LYS A 4 21.34 -13.85 -2.37
C LYS A 4 20.52 -12.56 -2.31
N ASP A 5 20.91 -11.65 -1.42
CA ASP A 5 20.28 -10.34 -1.23
C ASP A 5 20.56 -9.35 -2.38
N SER A 6 21.47 -9.69 -3.31
CA SER A 6 21.76 -8.85 -4.47
C SER A 6 20.87 -9.14 -5.69
N ARG A 7 19.92 -10.10 -5.59
CA ARG A 7 19.07 -10.49 -6.71
C ARG A 7 17.86 -9.55 -6.82
N ALA A 8 17.59 -9.06 -8.02
CA ALA A 8 16.41 -8.26 -8.28
C ALA A 8 15.14 -9.08 -8.05
N TYR A 9 14.19 -8.51 -7.30
CA TYR A 9 12.88 -9.13 -7.05
C TYR A 9 11.99 -9.10 -8.30
N CYS A 10 12.06 -8.01 -9.07
CA CYS A 10 11.35 -7.81 -10.34
C CYS A 10 12.36 -7.80 -11.49
N ILE A 11 12.26 -8.77 -12.41
CA ILE A 11 13.18 -8.92 -13.56
C ILE A 11 12.49 -8.76 -14.92
N TRP A 12 11.17 -8.58 -14.94
CA TRP A 12 10.32 -8.53 -16.14
C TRP A 12 9.88 -7.12 -16.53
N TYR A 13 10.34 -6.10 -15.80
CA TYR A 13 10.01 -4.69 -16.02
C TYR A 13 11.31 -3.90 -16.12
N PRO A 14 11.43 -2.88 -17.00
CA PRO A 14 10.36 -2.31 -17.87
C PRO A 14 10.01 -3.17 -19.08
N ASP A 15 10.94 -4.00 -19.55
CA ASP A 15 10.80 -4.80 -20.75
C ASP A 15 11.01 -6.28 -20.46
N ILE A 16 10.28 -7.12 -21.19
CA ILE A 16 10.30 -8.58 -21.03
C ILE A 16 11.32 -9.17 -21.99
N ALA A 17 12.36 -9.81 -21.45
CA ALA A 17 13.31 -10.57 -22.26
C ALA A 17 12.68 -11.86 -22.83
N SER A 18 13.31 -12.44 -23.86
CA SER A 18 12.82 -13.66 -24.51
C SER A 18 12.70 -14.87 -23.57
N GLN A 19 11.87 -15.84 -23.94
CA GLN A 19 11.69 -17.09 -23.20
C GLN A 19 13.02 -17.85 -23.01
N ASP A 20 13.89 -17.88 -24.03
CA ASP A 20 15.18 -18.56 -23.94
C ASP A 20 16.15 -17.91 -22.95
N THR A 21 16.14 -16.58 -22.87
CA THR A 21 16.93 -15.85 -21.86
C THR A 21 16.48 -16.24 -20.46
N HIS A 22 15.17 -16.30 -20.23
CA HIS A 22 14.61 -16.72 -18.96
C HIS A 22 14.91 -18.18 -18.62
N ARG A 23 14.92 -19.08 -19.62
CA ARG A 23 15.35 -20.48 -19.42
C ARG A 23 16.81 -20.56 -18.98
N LYS A 24 17.70 -19.77 -19.59
CA LYS A 24 19.11 -19.69 -19.18
C LYS A 24 19.27 -19.15 -17.75
N VAL A 25 18.50 -18.13 -17.38
CA VAL A 25 18.50 -17.59 -16.01
C VAL A 25 18.05 -18.65 -15.00
N ALA A 26 16.95 -19.35 -15.26
CA ALA A 26 16.45 -20.40 -14.38
C ALA A 26 17.44 -21.57 -14.22
N ALA A 27 18.17 -21.91 -15.28
CA ALA A 27 19.19 -22.95 -15.25
C ALA A 27 20.47 -22.51 -14.49
N ALA A 28 20.88 -21.25 -14.65
CA ALA A 28 22.08 -20.72 -13.99
C ALA A 28 21.85 -20.33 -12.52
N PHE A 29 20.64 -19.90 -12.17
CA PHE A 29 20.27 -19.40 -10.85
C PHE A 29 18.98 -20.08 -10.36
N LEU A 30 19.12 -21.24 -9.73
CA LEU A 30 18.00 -22.06 -9.25
C LEU A 30 17.11 -21.35 -8.20
N ASP A 31 17.68 -20.38 -7.49
CA ASP A 31 17.00 -19.52 -6.52
C ASP A 31 16.17 -18.40 -7.18
N MET A 32 16.37 -18.14 -8.48
CA MET A 32 15.63 -17.12 -9.24
C MET A 32 14.41 -17.67 -10.00
N ARG A 33 14.08 -18.97 -9.83
CA ARG A 33 13.02 -19.62 -10.60
C ARG A 33 11.64 -19.00 -10.38
N TYR A 34 11.35 -18.43 -9.21
CA TYR A 34 10.07 -17.75 -8.95
C TYR A 34 9.97 -16.40 -9.64
N GLN A 35 11.06 -15.64 -9.71
CA GLN A 35 11.14 -14.41 -10.50
C GLN A 35 10.91 -14.73 -11.98
N VAL A 36 11.55 -15.79 -12.48
CA VAL A 36 11.33 -16.28 -13.86
C VAL A 36 9.88 -16.74 -14.05
N GLY A 37 9.31 -17.45 -13.08
CA GLY A 37 7.91 -17.90 -13.13
C GLY A 37 6.93 -16.74 -13.19
N ARG A 38 7.20 -15.66 -12.44
CA ARG A 38 6.40 -14.44 -12.53
C ARG A 38 6.59 -13.71 -13.86
N THR A 39 7.80 -13.69 -14.43
CA THR A 39 7.96 -13.22 -15.81
C THR A 39 7.13 -14.05 -16.79
N CYS A 40 7.10 -15.37 -16.64
CA CYS A 40 6.28 -16.23 -17.49
C CYS A 40 4.80 -15.88 -17.40
N ALA A 41 4.31 -15.57 -16.19
CA ALA A 41 2.96 -15.09 -15.96
C ALA A 41 2.64 -13.75 -16.63
N VAL A 42 3.60 -12.85 -16.76
CA VAL A 42 3.40 -11.58 -17.50
C VAL A 42 3.47 -11.83 -19.02
N ALA A 43 4.49 -12.55 -19.46
CA ALA A 43 4.83 -12.74 -20.87
C ALA A 43 3.95 -13.78 -21.60
N GLY A 44 3.29 -14.66 -20.85
CA GLY A 44 2.57 -15.81 -21.39
C GLY A 44 3.45 -16.99 -21.78
N TYR A 45 4.64 -17.14 -21.18
CA TYR A 45 5.55 -18.26 -21.44
C TYR A 45 5.12 -19.53 -20.70
N TYR A 46 3.95 -20.08 -21.06
CA TYR A 46 3.35 -21.22 -20.36
C TYR A 46 4.23 -22.47 -20.35
N GLU A 47 4.86 -22.80 -21.48
CA GLU A 47 5.72 -24.01 -21.56
C GLU A 47 6.94 -23.87 -20.63
N LEU A 48 7.60 -22.71 -20.61
CA LEU A 48 8.68 -22.44 -19.65
C LEU A 48 8.17 -22.48 -18.20
N TYR A 49 6.99 -21.91 -17.92
CA TYR A 49 6.41 -21.99 -16.58
C TYR A 49 6.23 -23.44 -16.09
N ARG A 50 5.82 -24.35 -16.99
CA ARG A 50 5.69 -25.77 -16.70
C ARG A 50 7.05 -26.44 -16.45
N GLU A 51 8.09 -26.06 -17.18
CA GLU A 51 9.47 -26.56 -17.00
C GLU A 51 10.05 -26.19 -15.62
N LEU A 52 9.65 -25.05 -15.04
CA LEU A 52 10.20 -24.55 -13.77
C LEU A 52 9.79 -25.38 -12.54
N ASP A 53 8.70 -26.15 -12.66
CA ASP A 53 8.11 -26.99 -11.61
C ASP A 53 7.96 -26.26 -10.26
N LEU A 54 7.31 -25.09 -10.31
CA LEU A 54 7.08 -24.25 -9.13
C LEU A 54 5.88 -24.74 -8.32
N LEU A 55 5.91 -24.50 -7.00
CA LEU A 55 4.67 -24.54 -6.22
C LEU A 55 3.66 -23.52 -6.79
N PRO A 56 2.35 -23.85 -6.82
CA PRO A 56 1.30 -22.99 -7.37
C PRO A 56 1.11 -21.73 -6.53
N ASP A 57 1.89 -20.69 -6.87
CA ASP A 57 1.96 -19.43 -6.14
C ASP A 57 0.85 -18.45 -6.53
N VAL A 58 0.20 -17.86 -5.53
CA VAL A 58 -0.93 -16.94 -5.74
C VAL A 58 -0.53 -15.61 -6.35
N PHE A 59 0.70 -15.11 -6.14
CA PHE A 59 1.16 -13.85 -6.74
C PHE A 59 1.43 -14.03 -8.23
N ILE A 60 2.03 -15.17 -8.62
CA ILE A 60 2.17 -15.55 -10.03
C ILE A 60 0.78 -15.68 -10.69
N ALA A 61 -0.20 -16.28 -10.02
CA ALA A 61 -1.56 -16.37 -10.55
C ALA A 61 -2.24 -15.00 -10.72
N GLU A 62 -2.12 -14.10 -9.74
CA GLU A 62 -2.71 -12.75 -9.85
C GLU A 62 -2.08 -11.96 -10.99
N GLU A 63 -0.76 -12.07 -11.17
CA GLU A 63 -0.03 -11.49 -12.29
C GLU A 63 -0.51 -12.06 -13.64
N ALA A 64 -0.65 -13.38 -13.73
CA ALA A 64 -1.10 -14.08 -14.93
C ALA A 64 -2.54 -13.69 -15.33
N ARG A 65 -3.41 -13.53 -14.32
CA ARG A 65 -4.78 -13.06 -14.53
C ARG A 65 -4.82 -11.64 -15.06
N GLU A 66 -3.96 -10.76 -14.55
CA GLU A 66 -3.86 -9.37 -15.03
C GLU A 66 -3.34 -9.29 -16.46
N ALA A 67 -2.31 -10.06 -16.80
CA ALA A 67 -1.69 -10.02 -18.12
C ALA A 67 -2.66 -10.43 -19.25
N GLY A 68 -3.58 -11.37 -18.98
CA GLY A 68 -4.74 -11.69 -19.83
C GLY A 68 -4.43 -12.33 -21.21
N ASN A 69 -3.17 -12.37 -21.64
CA ASN A 69 -2.77 -13.04 -22.88
C ASN A 69 -3.00 -14.57 -22.79
N HIS A 70 -3.01 -15.26 -23.94
CA HIS A 70 -3.39 -16.67 -24.01
C HIS A 70 -2.51 -17.57 -23.12
N GLY A 71 -1.19 -17.39 -23.12
CA GLY A 71 -0.30 -18.16 -22.28
C GLY A 71 -0.47 -17.87 -20.79
N SER A 72 -0.69 -16.61 -20.43
CA SER A 72 -0.92 -16.19 -19.05
C SER A 72 -2.24 -16.77 -18.50
N ARG A 73 -3.29 -16.80 -19.32
CA ARG A 73 -4.54 -17.51 -18.97
C ARG A 73 -4.31 -18.98 -18.66
N ARG A 74 -3.51 -19.69 -19.49
CA ARG A 74 -3.14 -21.09 -19.21
C ARG A 74 -2.38 -21.22 -17.89
N ILE A 75 -1.47 -20.30 -17.56
CA ILE A 75 -0.75 -20.29 -16.27
C ILE A 75 -1.73 -20.08 -15.11
N PHE A 76 -2.61 -19.10 -15.21
CA PHE A 76 -3.62 -18.81 -14.19
C PHE A 76 -4.52 -20.02 -13.94
N ASP A 77 -5.09 -20.60 -15.00
CA ASP A 77 -5.97 -21.77 -14.92
C ASP A 77 -5.24 -22.98 -14.33
N HIS A 78 -3.97 -23.17 -14.70
CA HIS A 78 -3.13 -24.22 -14.17
C HIS A 78 -2.93 -24.09 -12.65
N ILE A 79 -2.56 -22.90 -12.16
CA ILE A 79 -2.40 -22.64 -10.72
C ILE A 79 -3.74 -22.77 -9.98
N LYS A 80 -4.84 -22.30 -10.60
CA LYS A 80 -6.19 -22.33 -10.03
C LYS A 80 -6.76 -23.74 -9.90
N ALA A 81 -6.37 -24.66 -10.78
CA ALA A 81 -6.77 -26.05 -10.73
C ALA A 81 -6.06 -26.86 -9.63
N MET A 82 -4.97 -26.33 -9.05
CA MET A 82 -4.23 -27.05 -8.02
C MET A 82 -5.02 -27.12 -6.71
N PRO A 83 -5.00 -28.28 -6.01
CA PRO A 83 -5.78 -28.48 -4.80
C PRO A 83 -5.30 -27.59 -3.64
N THR A 84 -3.99 -27.31 -3.61
CA THR A 84 -3.37 -26.41 -2.62
C THR A 84 -2.56 -25.37 -3.34
N ARG A 85 -2.77 -24.09 -2.99
CA ARG A 85 -2.02 -22.93 -3.48
C ARG A 85 -1.18 -22.33 -2.37
N TYR A 86 -0.08 -21.69 -2.74
CA TYR A 86 0.94 -21.21 -1.82
C TYR A 86 1.14 -19.71 -1.90
N GLY A 87 1.54 -19.09 -0.79
CA GLY A 87 2.09 -17.74 -0.75
C GLY A 87 3.60 -17.80 -0.59
N VAL A 88 4.31 -18.09 -1.69
CA VAL A 88 5.78 -18.18 -1.75
C VAL A 88 6.38 -16.79 -1.93
N MET A 89 5.86 -16.02 -2.89
CA MET A 89 6.26 -14.62 -3.10
C MET A 89 5.53 -13.69 -2.12
N ASN A 90 6.12 -12.52 -1.84
CA ASN A 90 5.48 -11.49 -1.03
C ASN A 90 5.95 -10.07 -1.42
N ASP A 91 5.11 -9.35 -2.14
CA ASP A 91 5.44 -8.03 -2.70
C ASP A 91 5.55 -6.92 -1.65
N TYR A 92 4.96 -7.11 -0.46
CA TYR A 92 5.10 -6.12 0.62
C TYR A 92 6.49 -6.15 1.25
N LYS A 93 7.10 -7.33 1.28
CA LYS A 93 8.39 -7.61 1.93
C LYS A 93 9.52 -7.83 0.94
N LEU A 94 9.21 -8.04 -0.35
CA LEU A 94 10.16 -8.37 -1.41
C LEU A 94 10.92 -9.67 -1.13
N VAL A 95 10.22 -10.69 -0.61
CA VAL A 95 10.82 -11.98 -0.25
C VAL A 95 10.19 -13.13 -1.02
N ILE A 96 10.99 -14.18 -1.23
CA ILE A 96 10.58 -15.48 -1.79
C ILE A 96 10.91 -16.54 -0.74
N ASN A 97 9.87 -17.09 -0.10
CA ASN A 97 10.02 -18.03 1.02
C ASN A 97 9.86 -19.48 0.54
N LEU A 98 10.98 -20.15 0.29
CA LEU A 98 11.03 -21.56 -0.13
C LEU A 98 11.14 -22.55 1.03
N GLU A 99 11.56 -22.09 2.21
CA GLU A 99 11.82 -22.96 3.36
C GLU A 99 10.51 -23.40 4.04
N SER A 100 9.58 -22.46 4.20
CA SER A 100 8.27 -22.73 4.80
C SER A 100 7.18 -21.95 4.07
N PRO A 101 6.87 -22.33 2.81
CA PRO A 101 5.86 -21.65 2.02
C PRO A 101 4.49 -21.85 2.67
N LYS A 102 3.69 -20.78 2.79
CA LYS A 102 2.37 -20.85 3.43
C LYS A 102 1.37 -21.57 2.50
N PRO A 103 0.80 -22.73 2.89
CA PRO A 103 -0.20 -23.42 2.08
C PRO A 103 -1.61 -22.84 2.29
N GLY A 104 -2.55 -23.23 1.43
CA GLY A 104 -3.97 -22.90 1.55
C GLY A 104 -4.29 -21.42 1.34
N VAL A 105 -3.45 -20.71 0.60
CA VAL A 105 -3.63 -19.27 0.33
C VAL A 105 -4.58 -19.09 -0.86
N CYS A 106 -5.48 -18.12 -0.75
CA CYS A 106 -6.38 -17.73 -1.82
C CYS A 106 -5.90 -16.45 -2.51
N LEU A 107 -6.40 -16.17 -3.72
CA LEU A 107 -6.18 -14.89 -4.37
C LEU A 107 -6.79 -13.79 -3.50
N ASN A 108 -6.01 -12.76 -3.21
CA ASN A 108 -6.41 -11.71 -2.31
C ASN A 108 -6.21 -10.30 -2.86
N ALA A 109 -5.78 -10.09 -4.12
CA ALA A 109 -5.42 -8.77 -4.66
C ALA A 109 -4.32 -8.06 -3.85
N ASP A 110 -3.32 -8.84 -3.42
CA ASP A 110 -2.15 -8.38 -2.66
C ASP A 110 -0.87 -8.36 -3.51
N THR A 111 -1.01 -8.52 -4.82
CA THR A 111 0.09 -8.52 -5.80
C THR A 111 0.26 -7.15 -6.44
N ALA A 112 1.50 -6.72 -6.59
CA ALA A 112 1.91 -5.57 -7.40
C ALA A 112 1.93 -5.96 -8.88
N VAL A 113 0.74 -6.10 -9.48
CA VAL A 113 0.61 -6.52 -10.88
C VAL A 113 1.19 -5.49 -11.86
N LEU A 114 1.51 -5.89 -13.10
CA LEU A 114 2.19 -5.08 -14.12
C LEU A 114 1.54 -3.69 -14.30
N ALA A 115 0.21 -3.61 -14.29
CA ALA A 115 -0.50 -2.34 -14.39
C ALA A 115 -0.11 -1.34 -13.29
N THR A 116 0.18 -1.83 -12.07
CA THR A 116 0.62 -1.00 -10.95
C THR A 116 2.04 -0.47 -11.13
N LEU A 117 2.88 -1.15 -11.91
CA LEU A 117 4.28 -0.77 -12.18
C LEU A 117 4.42 0.32 -13.24
N LYS A 118 3.39 0.50 -14.10
CA LYS A 118 3.41 1.51 -15.18
C LYS A 118 3.41 2.96 -14.65
N GLY A 119 3.02 3.17 -13.39
CA GLY A 119 3.05 4.50 -12.77
C GLY A 119 4.48 4.95 -12.51
N ARG A 120 4.91 6.04 -13.13
CA ARG A 120 6.27 6.60 -12.98
C ARG A 120 6.26 7.98 -12.34
N ARG A 121 7.30 8.27 -11.55
CA ARG A 121 7.56 9.59 -10.99
C ARG A 121 8.73 10.22 -11.71
N ARG A 122 8.55 11.48 -12.09
CA ARG A 122 9.67 12.33 -12.45
C ARG A 122 10.61 12.49 -11.26
N SER A 123 11.88 12.12 -11.44
CA SER A 123 12.93 12.15 -10.40
C SER A 123 13.03 13.50 -9.65
N CYS A 124 12.72 14.61 -10.32
CA CYS A 124 12.81 15.97 -9.73
C CYS A 124 11.67 16.37 -8.77
N ASN A 125 10.61 15.57 -8.60
CA ASN A 125 9.45 15.96 -7.79
C ASN A 125 9.63 15.75 -6.26
N GLY A 126 10.84 15.35 -5.82
CA GLY A 126 11.13 15.01 -4.42
C GLY A 126 10.30 13.82 -3.91
N LEU A 127 10.60 13.35 -2.70
CA LEU A 127 9.90 12.22 -2.04
C LEU A 127 8.43 12.52 -1.69
N GLY A 128 7.92 13.71 -2.02
CA GLY A 128 6.81 14.35 -1.34
C GLY A 128 5.47 14.35 -2.06
N LYS A 129 4.96 13.22 -2.57
CA LYS A 129 3.52 12.85 -2.68
C LYS A 129 3.44 11.43 -3.26
N ARG A 130 3.42 10.39 -2.42
CA ARG A 130 3.38 9.00 -2.87
C ARG A 130 2.11 8.68 -3.70
N LEU A 131 2.11 8.81 -5.03
CA LEU A 131 1.23 8.02 -5.90
C LEU A 131 1.45 6.53 -5.60
N TRP A 132 0.44 5.85 -5.06
CA TRP A 132 0.26 4.39 -5.15
C TRP A 132 1.45 3.48 -4.75
N GLY A 133 2.16 3.79 -3.67
CA GLY A 133 3.36 3.04 -3.26
C GLY A 133 3.16 2.09 -2.08
N TYR A 134 2.29 1.08 -2.19
CA TYR A 134 2.24 -0.01 -1.19
C TYR A 134 3.36 -1.05 -1.41
N PHE A 135 3.81 -1.13 -2.66
CA PHE A 135 4.78 -2.08 -3.16
C PHE A 135 5.98 -1.33 -3.73
N ASN A 136 7.16 -1.93 -3.61
CA ASN A 136 8.41 -1.43 -4.21
C ASN A 136 9.13 -2.57 -4.94
N THR A 137 8.41 -3.30 -5.79
CA THR A 137 8.93 -4.51 -6.43
C THR A 137 10.08 -4.22 -7.40
N THR A 138 10.10 -3.04 -8.01
CA THR A 138 11.19 -2.52 -8.87
C THR A 138 12.36 -1.95 -8.07
N VAL A 139 12.24 -1.84 -6.74
CA VAL A 139 13.25 -1.30 -5.80
C VAL A 139 13.58 0.20 -5.98
N ASP A 140 13.18 0.81 -7.09
CA ASP A 140 13.40 2.21 -7.45
C ASP A 140 12.24 3.17 -7.10
N TRP A 141 11.18 2.66 -6.46
CA TRP A 141 9.94 3.38 -6.14
C TRP A 141 9.22 3.99 -7.36
N GLY A 142 9.40 3.39 -8.54
CA GLY A 142 8.84 3.87 -9.80
C GLY A 142 9.47 5.18 -10.26
N ALA A 143 10.77 5.37 -10.00
CA ALA A 143 11.50 6.52 -10.50
C ALA A 143 11.64 6.45 -12.03
N GLY A 144 11.43 7.58 -12.71
CA GLY A 144 11.58 7.70 -14.15
C GLY A 144 11.93 9.11 -14.58
N GLU A 145 12.37 9.25 -15.83
CA GLU A 145 12.68 10.55 -16.44
C GLU A 145 11.43 11.42 -16.60
N GLU A 146 10.28 10.78 -16.83
CA GLU A 146 8.98 11.40 -16.97
C GLU A 146 7.99 10.88 -15.91
N GLY A 147 7.07 11.74 -15.51
CA GLY A 147 5.99 11.37 -14.59
C GLY A 147 4.81 10.79 -15.37
N VAL A 148 4.61 9.47 -15.27
CA VAL A 148 3.43 8.80 -15.82
C VAL A 148 2.43 8.58 -14.69
N LYS A 149 1.31 9.30 -14.73
CA LYS A 149 0.19 9.00 -13.85
C LYS A 149 -0.55 7.80 -14.42
N LEU A 150 -0.85 6.83 -13.56
CA LEU A 150 -1.83 5.82 -13.90
C LEU A 150 -3.18 6.48 -14.10
N ASP A 151 -3.94 5.97 -15.07
CA ASP A 151 -5.33 6.38 -15.24
C ASP A 151 -6.10 6.18 -13.93
N VAL A 152 -7.08 7.05 -13.70
CA VAL A 152 -7.96 6.91 -12.53
C VAL A 152 -8.69 5.58 -12.71
N VAL A 153 -8.36 4.62 -11.85
CA VAL A 153 -8.99 3.30 -11.84
C VAL A 153 -10.49 3.50 -11.73
N THR A 154 -11.21 3.11 -12.78
CA THR A 154 -12.67 3.11 -12.76
C THR A 154 -13.10 1.89 -11.96
N ILE A 155 -13.76 2.12 -10.82
CA ILE A 155 -14.25 1.03 -9.98
C ILE A 155 -15.30 0.27 -10.78
N THR A 156 -15.09 -1.03 -10.93
CA THR A 156 -16.03 -1.92 -11.59
C THR A 156 -17.27 -2.17 -10.71
N ASN A 157 -18.41 -2.45 -11.32
CA ASN A 157 -19.64 -2.78 -10.57
C ASN A 157 -19.44 -3.98 -9.64
N SER A 158 -18.59 -4.94 -10.02
CA SER A 158 -18.20 -6.07 -9.17
C SER A 158 -17.43 -5.61 -7.93
N GLU A 159 -16.47 -4.70 -8.07
CA GLU A 159 -15.75 -4.10 -6.93
C GLU A 159 -16.67 -3.30 -5.99
N ILE A 160 -17.69 -2.61 -6.52
CA ILE A 160 -18.69 -1.87 -5.72
C ILE A 160 -19.60 -2.82 -4.92
N ALA A 161 -19.86 -4.01 -5.44
CA ALA A 161 -20.67 -5.04 -4.78
C ALA A 161 -19.90 -5.83 -3.72
N LEU A 162 -18.56 -5.93 -3.82
CA LEU A 162 -17.74 -6.69 -2.86
C LEU A 162 -17.90 -6.24 -1.39
N PRO A 163 -18.06 -4.94 -1.07
CA PRO A 163 -18.35 -4.49 0.29
C PRO A 163 -19.72 -4.91 0.84
N THR A 164 -20.69 -5.30 0.00
CA THR A 164 -22.05 -5.65 0.42
C THR A 164 -22.36 -7.15 0.35
N SER A 165 -21.72 -7.87 -0.57
CA SER A 165 -21.88 -9.33 -0.73
C SER A 165 -20.94 -10.13 0.17
N LEU A 166 -21.13 -11.46 0.28
CA LEU A 166 -20.15 -12.34 0.91
C LEU A 166 -18.84 -12.30 0.11
N LEU A 167 -17.70 -12.17 0.81
CA LEU A 167 -16.40 -12.15 0.12
C LEU A 167 -16.13 -13.53 -0.50
N PRO A 168 -15.92 -13.63 -1.82
CA PRO A 168 -15.51 -14.89 -2.45
C PRO A 168 -14.16 -15.33 -1.89
N PHE A 169 -13.87 -16.64 -1.85
CA PHE A 169 -12.56 -17.13 -1.38
C PHE A 169 -11.41 -16.57 -2.22
N ASP A 170 -11.57 -16.52 -3.54
CA ASP A 170 -10.64 -15.86 -4.44
C ASP A 170 -11.17 -14.47 -4.82
N LEU A 171 -10.43 -13.44 -4.41
CA LEU A 171 -10.74 -12.08 -4.78
C LEU A 171 -10.35 -11.82 -6.25
N PRO A 172 -11.16 -11.03 -7.00
CA PRO A 172 -10.75 -10.55 -8.32
C PRO A 172 -9.52 -9.65 -8.22
N THR A 173 -8.83 -9.44 -9.34
CA THR A 173 -7.76 -8.42 -9.41
C THR A 173 -8.46 -7.08 -9.29
N MET A 174 -8.12 -6.31 -8.26
CA MET A 174 -8.84 -5.09 -7.92
C MET A 174 -7.96 -4.10 -7.17
N HIS A 175 -8.37 -2.83 -7.20
CA HIS A 175 -7.77 -1.80 -6.36
C HIS A 175 -8.49 -1.74 -5.00
N LYS A 176 -7.85 -2.29 -3.99
CA LYS A 176 -8.40 -2.39 -2.63
C LYS A 176 -8.60 -1.05 -1.90
N ASP A 177 -8.05 0.04 -2.41
CA ASP A 177 -7.95 1.33 -1.71
C ASP A 177 -9.31 1.93 -1.31
N LEU A 178 -10.37 1.61 -2.04
CA LEU A 178 -11.74 2.01 -1.70
C LEU A 178 -12.54 0.89 -1.02
N VAL A 179 -12.25 -0.38 -1.35
CA VAL A 179 -12.91 -1.53 -0.73
C VAL A 179 -12.53 -1.66 0.75
N ILE A 180 -11.27 -1.37 1.11
CA ILE A 180 -10.77 -1.45 2.49
C ILE A 180 -11.49 -0.46 3.42
N PRO A 181 -11.56 0.86 3.13
CA PRO A 181 -12.28 1.81 3.97
C PRO A 181 -13.78 1.49 4.09
N VAL A 182 -14.45 1.14 2.99
CA VAL A 182 -15.88 0.77 3.03
C VAL A 182 -16.11 -0.50 3.86
N SER A 183 -15.20 -1.47 3.78
CA SER A 183 -15.26 -2.68 4.61
C SER A 183 -14.94 -2.40 6.09
N ALA A 184 -14.07 -1.43 6.37
CA ALA A 184 -13.78 -0.97 7.72
C ALA A 184 -14.99 -0.28 8.37
N MET A 185 -15.79 0.47 7.59
CA MET A 185 -16.99 1.14 8.11
C MET A 185 -18.03 0.13 8.60
N ARG A 186 -18.28 -1.00 7.93
CA ARG A 186 -19.49 -1.82 8.20
C ARG A 186 -19.43 -2.76 9.42
N VAL A 187 -18.50 -2.59 10.37
CA VAL A 187 -18.37 -3.44 11.59
C VAL A 187 -18.27 -4.95 11.29
N ILE A 188 -17.80 -5.34 10.09
CA ILE A 188 -17.53 -6.76 9.80
C ILE A 188 -16.03 -6.98 10.02
N SER A 189 -15.62 -7.12 11.28
CA SER A 189 -14.21 -7.23 11.70
C SER A 189 -13.44 -8.32 10.93
N ARG A 190 -14.08 -9.47 10.65
CA ARG A 190 -13.49 -10.56 9.86
C ARG A 190 -13.27 -10.21 8.39
N ARG A 191 -14.18 -9.40 7.80
CA ARG A 191 -14.07 -8.93 6.41
C ARG A 191 -12.92 -7.95 6.27
N TYR A 192 -12.89 -6.94 7.15
CA TYR A 192 -11.82 -5.96 7.20
C TYR A 192 -10.46 -6.65 7.43
N ALA A 193 -10.38 -7.61 8.37
CA ALA A 193 -9.15 -8.36 8.65
C ALA A 193 -8.61 -9.13 7.43
N ARG A 194 -9.49 -9.60 6.55
CA ARG A 194 -9.11 -10.33 5.33
C ARG A 194 -8.66 -9.42 4.18
N ILE A 195 -9.36 -8.28 3.98
CA ILE A 195 -9.07 -7.40 2.83
C ILE A 195 -7.90 -6.45 3.12
N ARG A 196 -7.70 -6.05 4.39
CA ARG A 196 -6.66 -5.06 4.76
C ARG A 196 -5.29 -5.49 4.24
N ARG A 197 -4.48 -4.50 3.85
CA ARG A 197 -3.10 -4.75 3.40
C ARG A 197 -2.22 -5.09 4.62
N PRO A 198 -1.43 -6.17 4.59
CA PRO A 198 -0.50 -6.50 5.67
C PRO A 198 0.53 -5.38 5.89
N GLY A 199 0.56 -4.80 7.10
CA GLY A 199 1.56 -3.80 7.50
C GLY A 199 1.48 -2.46 6.75
N ARG A 200 0.43 -2.23 5.94
CA ARG A 200 0.22 -0.99 5.18
C ARG A 200 -1.20 -0.49 5.43
N SER A 201 -1.36 0.82 5.54
CA SER A 201 -2.69 1.46 5.64
C SER A 201 -3.01 2.21 4.34
N VAL A 202 -4.23 2.09 3.85
CA VAL A 202 -4.74 2.91 2.76
C VAL A 202 -5.27 4.25 3.28
N GLU A 203 -5.41 5.23 2.39
CA GLU A 203 -5.95 6.53 2.78
C GLU A 203 -7.38 6.37 3.32
N TYR A 204 -7.72 7.11 4.39
CA TYR A 204 -9.03 7.06 5.09
C TYR A 204 -9.38 5.76 5.84
N GLU A 205 -8.64 4.66 5.67
CA GLU A 205 -8.88 3.40 6.39
C GLU A 205 -9.01 3.60 7.90
N LEU A 206 -8.07 4.34 8.47
CA LEU A 206 -8.02 4.61 9.91
C LEU A 206 -9.19 5.47 10.40
N ARG A 207 -9.69 6.39 9.57
CA ARG A 207 -10.90 7.15 9.93
C ARG A 207 -12.09 6.21 10.02
N CYS A 208 -12.22 5.29 9.08
CA CYS A 208 -13.32 4.34 9.02
C CYS A 208 -13.32 3.37 10.22
N LEU A 209 -12.14 2.92 10.66
CA LEU A 209 -12.01 2.01 11.81
C LEU A 209 -12.35 2.67 13.15
N ILE A 210 -12.19 3.99 13.25
CA ILE A 210 -12.39 4.71 14.51
C ILE A 210 -13.78 5.35 14.57
N TRP A 211 -14.38 5.72 13.43
CA TRP A 211 -15.56 6.61 13.42
C TRP A 211 -16.92 5.91 13.29
N TYR A 212 -16.99 4.58 13.21
CA TYR A 212 -18.27 3.87 12.99
C TYR A 212 -18.59 2.94 14.16
N SER A 213 -19.77 2.92 14.81
CA SER A 213 -21.09 3.49 14.53
C SER A 213 -21.42 4.79 15.30
N ASN A 214 -20.44 5.35 16.03
CA ASN A 214 -20.49 6.61 16.76
C ASN A 214 -19.06 7.15 16.92
N ILE A 215 -18.87 8.46 17.03
CA ILE A 215 -17.59 9.05 17.42
C ILE A 215 -17.21 8.47 18.81
N PRO A 216 -16.07 7.78 18.97
CA PRO A 216 -15.70 7.19 20.24
C PRO A 216 -15.54 8.26 21.30
N THR A 217 -16.02 8.01 22.52
CA THR A 217 -15.87 8.97 23.63
C THR A 217 -14.41 9.28 23.92
N THR A 218 -14.15 10.46 24.52
CA THR A 218 -12.81 10.87 24.94
C THR A 218 -12.13 9.81 25.81
N THR A 219 -12.89 9.14 26.67
CA THR A 219 -12.44 8.06 27.56
C THR A 219 -12.00 6.83 26.78
N THR A 220 -12.76 6.43 25.75
CA THR A 220 -12.42 5.27 24.90
C THR A 220 -11.10 5.47 24.17
N LEU A 221 -10.93 6.65 23.56
CA LEU A 221 -9.69 7.00 22.84
C LEU A 221 -8.49 7.08 23.77
N TYR A 222 -8.65 7.68 24.95
CA TYR A 222 -7.59 7.75 25.96
C TYR A 222 -7.17 6.35 26.43
N LYS A 223 -8.12 5.48 26.79
CA LYS A 223 -7.85 4.10 27.22
C LYS A 223 -7.18 3.29 26.11
N LEU A 224 -7.60 3.46 24.85
CA LEU A 224 -7.00 2.79 23.71
C LEU A 224 -5.56 3.22 23.45
N ALA A 225 -5.28 4.53 23.45
CA ALA A 225 -3.94 5.06 23.29
C ALA A 225 -3.00 4.61 24.43
N LYS A 226 -3.50 4.53 25.66
CA LYS A 226 -2.75 4.02 26.81
C LYS A 226 -2.48 2.53 26.72
N ALA A 227 -3.47 1.73 26.32
CA ALA A 227 -3.34 0.27 26.21
C ALA A 227 -2.50 -0.16 25.00
N ARG A 228 -2.50 0.63 23.92
CA ARG A 228 -1.75 0.37 22.69
C ARG A 228 -1.06 1.66 22.22
N PRO A 229 0.17 1.96 22.67
CA PRO A 229 0.89 3.16 22.28
C PRO A 229 1.07 3.33 20.77
N ALA A 230 1.20 2.23 20.03
CA ALA A 230 1.25 2.23 18.56
C ALA A 230 -0.03 2.78 17.88
N MET A 231 -1.15 2.86 18.61
CA MET A 231 -2.42 3.45 18.14
C MET A 231 -2.60 4.93 18.51
N ARG A 232 -1.60 5.55 19.15
CA ARG A 232 -1.66 6.94 19.62
C ARG A 232 -1.85 7.96 18.46
N PRO A 233 -1.12 7.89 17.33
CA PRO A 233 -1.40 8.76 16.17
C PRO A 233 -2.85 8.72 15.71
N GLN A 234 -3.44 7.53 15.74
CA GLN A 234 -4.80 7.29 15.30
C GLN A 234 -5.82 7.87 16.28
N CYS A 235 -5.55 7.77 17.59
CA CYS A 235 -6.36 8.41 18.62
C CYS A 235 -6.28 9.94 18.57
N VAL A 236 -5.10 10.51 18.27
CA VAL A 236 -4.90 11.96 18.06
C VAL A 236 -5.73 12.45 16.87
N ARG A 237 -5.65 11.77 15.72
CA ARG A 237 -6.43 12.12 14.54
C ARG A 237 -7.94 12.04 14.79
N ALA A 238 -8.38 11.04 15.57
CA ALA A 238 -9.78 10.94 15.98
C ALA A 238 -10.21 12.09 16.89
N SER A 239 -9.37 12.51 17.84
CA SER A 239 -9.65 13.65 18.70
C SER A 239 -9.77 14.97 17.92
N ILE A 240 -8.94 15.18 16.89
CA ILE A 240 -9.00 16.35 15.99
C ILE A 240 -10.33 16.38 15.23
N ALA A 241 -10.73 15.24 14.67
CA ALA A 241 -11.97 15.15 13.89
C ALA A 241 -13.22 15.29 14.76
N ALA A 242 -13.17 14.82 16.00
CA ALA A 242 -14.24 14.94 16.97
C ALA A 242 -14.30 16.30 17.68
N GLY A 243 -13.31 17.19 17.48
CA GLY A 243 -13.21 18.47 18.20
C GLY A 243 -12.81 18.34 19.68
N TYR A 244 -12.20 17.21 20.08
CA TYR A 244 -11.84 16.95 21.47
C TYR A 244 -10.49 17.59 21.83
N ARG A 245 -10.44 18.92 21.96
CA ARG A 245 -9.21 19.68 22.26
C ARG A 245 -8.45 19.15 23.47
N GLY A 246 -9.14 18.94 24.59
CA GLY A 246 -8.51 18.47 25.84
C GLY A 246 -7.88 17.08 25.70
N LEU A 247 -8.56 16.17 24.99
CA LEU A 247 -7.99 14.85 24.70
C LEU A 247 -6.81 14.95 23.73
N TYR A 248 -6.92 15.77 22.68
CA TYR A 248 -5.83 16.03 21.75
C TYR A 248 -4.56 16.47 22.49
N THR A 249 -4.66 17.51 23.32
CA THR A 249 -3.53 18.04 24.11
C THR A 249 -2.97 16.96 25.01
N THR A 250 -3.82 16.25 25.76
CA THR A 250 -3.41 15.13 26.62
C THR A 250 -2.65 14.08 25.83
N LEU A 251 -3.17 13.65 24.68
CA LEU A 251 -2.55 12.65 23.83
C LEU A 251 -1.25 13.15 23.19
N MET A 252 -1.11 14.44 22.90
CA MET A 252 0.15 15.01 22.40
C MET A 252 1.22 15.08 23.50
N ASP A 253 0.80 15.25 24.75
CA ASP A 253 1.68 15.36 25.93
C ASP A 253 2.09 13.98 26.50
N THR A 254 1.23 12.96 26.43
CA THR A 254 1.48 11.62 26.98
C THR A 254 2.49 10.83 26.16
N GLY A 255 3.77 11.19 26.25
CA GLY A 255 4.90 10.41 25.76
C GLY A 255 5.95 11.32 25.15
N ALA A 256 7.01 11.57 25.91
CA ALA A 256 8.30 11.94 25.37
C ALA A 256 8.64 10.91 24.29
N GLU A 257 8.86 11.39 23.07
CA GLU A 257 9.25 10.56 21.95
C GLU A 257 10.67 10.07 22.25
N THR A 258 10.84 8.84 22.74
CA THR A 258 12.11 8.16 22.53
C THR A 258 12.23 7.96 21.03
N PRO A 259 13.26 8.53 20.36
CA PRO A 259 13.50 8.28 18.96
C PRO A 259 13.65 6.77 18.79
N SER A 260 12.73 6.15 18.06
CA SER A 260 12.86 4.76 17.66
C SER A 260 13.25 4.77 16.19
N ASP A 261 14.33 4.10 15.84
CA ASP A 261 14.78 3.92 14.46
C ASP A 261 13.82 3.02 13.63
N ASP A 262 12.71 2.58 14.22
CA ASP A 262 11.65 1.88 13.52
C ASP A 262 10.90 2.84 12.59
N ILE A 263 10.97 2.58 11.28
CA ILE A 263 10.29 3.31 10.20
C ILE A 263 8.75 3.36 10.40
N ASN A 264 8.21 2.49 11.27
CA ASN A 264 6.79 2.50 11.66
C ASN A 264 6.45 3.49 12.79
N HIS A 265 7.44 4.10 13.45
CA HIS A 265 7.28 5.08 14.53
C HIS A 265 7.45 6.52 14.00
N ILE A 266 6.46 7.01 13.26
CA ILE A 266 6.45 8.41 12.78
C ILE A 266 6.03 9.34 13.93
N SER A 267 6.86 10.34 14.24
CA SER A 267 6.52 11.39 15.20
C SER A 267 5.21 12.10 14.79
N LEU A 268 4.32 12.31 15.76
CA LEU A 268 3.03 12.97 15.56
C LEU A 268 3.16 14.38 14.97
N LEU A 269 4.28 15.03 15.24
CA LEU A 269 4.56 16.40 14.80
C LEU A 269 4.90 16.47 13.32
N VAL A 270 5.31 15.37 12.69
CA VAL A 270 5.63 15.30 11.25
C VAL A 270 4.70 14.35 10.49
N ASP A 271 3.77 13.70 11.19
CA ASP A 271 2.76 12.85 10.56
C ASP A 271 1.91 13.69 9.58
N ALA A 272 2.08 13.40 8.29
CA ALA A 272 1.40 14.09 7.21
C ALA A 272 -0.13 13.93 7.29
N PHE A 273 -0.63 12.86 7.90
CA PHE A 273 -2.05 12.64 8.10
C PHE A 273 -2.60 13.45 9.27
N VAL A 274 -1.84 13.60 10.38
CA VAL A 274 -2.20 14.50 11.49
C VAL A 274 -2.27 15.95 10.99
N LEU A 275 -1.28 16.39 10.22
CA LEU A 275 -1.25 17.73 9.62
C LEU A 275 -2.40 17.97 8.64
N LYS A 276 -2.73 16.96 7.81
CA LYS A 276 -3.87 17.03 6.88
C LYS A 276 -5.20 17.14 7.63
N ASP A 277 -5.38 16.36 8.69
CA ASP A 277 -6.63 16.32 9.45
C ASP A 277 -6.80 17.59 10.29
N ALA A 278 -5.73 18.12 10.88
CA ALA A 278 -5.73 19.44 11.52
C ALA A 278 -6.06 20.57 10.53
N GLY A 279 -5.46 20.54 9.33
CA GLY A 279 -5.72 21.53 8.28
C GLY A 279 -7.14 21.49 7.71
N ALA A 280 -7.83 20.35 7.80
CA ALA A 280 -9.20 20.15 7.34
C ALA A 280 -10.25 20.24 8.47
N SER A 281 -9.83 20.36 9.72
CA SER A 281 -10.72 20.49 10.88
C SER A 281 -11.43 21.84 10.88
N TRP A 282 -12.62 21.89 11.46
CA TRP A 282 -13.36 23.14 11.69
C TRP A 282 -12.66 24.02 12.74
N GLU A 283 -11.85 23.44 13.64
CA GLU A 283 -10.97 24.17 14.58
C GLU A 283 -9.52 24.21 14.10
N ARG A 284 -9.32 24.35 12.78
CA ARG A 284 -8.00 24.37 12.15
C ARG A 284 -6.98 25.25 12.88
N ASP A 285 -7.39 26.45 13.28
CA ASP A 285 -6.48 27.44 13.85
C ASP A 285 -5.85 26.96 15.16
N PHE A 286 -6.64 26.29 16.01
CA PHE A 286 -6.14 25.69 17.25
C PHE A 286 -5.13 24.57 16.97
N TYR A 287 -5.53 23.57 16.18
CA TYR A 287 -4.69 22.38 15.95
C TYR A 287 -3.42 22.72 15.17
N MET A 288 -3.50 23.59 14.17
CA MET A 288 -2.33 23.99 13.37
C MET A 288 -1.37 24.87 14.18
N ALA A 289 -1.87 25.79 15.00
CA ALA A 289 -1.04 26.62 15.85
C ALA A 289 -0.29 25.78 16.90
N ASP A 290 -0.97 24.81 17.53
CA ASP A 290 -0.34 23.92 18.51
C ASP A 290 0.72 23.00 17.88
N LEU A 291 0.43 22.40 16.72
CA LEU A 291 1.41 21.58 15.99
C LEU A 291 2.64 22.39 15.58
N GLN A 292 2.44 23.61 15.05
CA GLN A 292 3.55 24.49 14.67
C GLN A 292 4.37 24.94 15.89
N ARG A 293 3.71 25.22 17.02
CA ARG A 293 4.38 25.55 18.28
C ARG A 293 5.27 24.40 18.73
N ARG A 294 4.74 23.18 18.81
CA ARG A 294 5.48 21.97 19.23
C ARG A 294 6.62 21.61 18.25
N GLN A 295 6.42 21.82 16.95
CA GLN A 295 7.49 21.67 15.94
C GLN A 295 8.66 22.63 16.19
N ARG A 296 8.38 23.91 16.50
CA ARG A 296 9.41 24.89 16.86
C ARG A 296 10.12 24.51 18.15
N GLU A 297 9.37 24.17 19.20
CA GLU A 297 9.91 23.78 20.51
C GLU A 297 10.87 22.58 20.40
N ARG A 298 10.60 21.62 19.51
CA ARG A 298 11.44 20.43 19.31
C ARG A 298 12.44 20.53 18.17
N GLY A 299 12.55 21.68 17.50
CA GLY A 299 13.45 21.87 16.35
C GLY A 299 13.12 20.98 15.14
N VAL A 300 11.91 20.42 15.07
CA VAL A 300 11.49 19.50 14.01
C VAL A 300 10.91 20.29 12.84
N LYS A 301 11.53 20.18 11.66
CA LYS A 301 11.00 20.82 10.44
C LYS A 301 9.83 19.98 9.89
N PRO A 302 8.66 20.59 9.60
CA PRO A 302 7.58 19.87 8.94
C PRO A 302 8.03 19.31 7.59
N LEU A 303 7.56 18.10 7.24
CA LEU A 303 7.60 17.60 5.87
C LEU A 303 6.84 18.60 4.97
N LYS A 304 7.56 19.42 4.21
CA LYS A 304 6.99 20.43 3.32
C LYS A 304 6.05 19.77 2.30
N ARG A 305 4.74 19.79 2.57
CA ARG A 305 3.73 19.93 1.52
C ARG A 305 3.33 21.40 1.51
N SER A 306 3.75 22.09 0.45
CA SER A 306 3.29 23.44 0.10
C SER A 306 1.75 23.47 0.08
N TYR A 307 1.14 23.98 1.14
CA TYR A 307 -0.24 24.43 1.16
C TYR A 307 -0.18 25.95 1.06
N GLY A 308 -0.37 26.50 -0.15
CA GLY A 308 -0.47 27.96 -0.30
C GLY A 308 -0.12 28.61 -1.64
N LYS A 309 0.14 27.89 -2.74
CA LYS A 309 0.45 28.54 -4.04
C LYS A 309 -0.60 28.43 -5.16
N TRP A 310 -1.75 27.81 -4.90
CA TRP A 310 -2.83 27.69 -5.91
C TRP A 310 -4.01 28.65 -5.70
N ARG A 311 -3.99 29.49 -4.64
CA ARG A 311 -5.01 30.53 -4.41
C ARG A 311 -4.54 31.96 -4.71
N THR A 312 -3.34 32.13 -5.27
CA THR A 312 -2.77 33.43 -5.64
C THR A 312 -2.68 33.66 -7.16
N VAL A 313 -3.35 32.83 -7.96
CA VAL A 313 -3.40 32.92 -9.43
C VAL A 313 -4.82 32.48 -9.78
N SER A 314 -5.82 33.28 -10.17
CA SER A 314 -5.96 34.61 -10.80
C SER A 314 -7.40 35.09 -10.47
N PRO A 315 -7.85 36.38 -10.62
CA PRO A 315 -7.83 37.13 -11.89
C PRO A 315 -7.66 38.67 -11.77
N GLY A 316 -7.14 39.29 -12.83
CA GLY A 316 -7.35 40.72 -13.11
C GLY A 316 -6.29 41.66 -12.54
N LYS A 317 -5.34 42.03 -13.40
CA LYS A 317 -4.74 43.38 -13.52
C LYS A 317 -3.76 43.34 -14.69
N TRP A 318 -4.29 43.45 -15.90
CA TRP A 318 -3.56 44.03 -17.02
C TRP A 318 -4.00 45.50 -17.07
N GLY A 319 -3.12 46.38 -16.61
CA GLY A 319 -3.27 47.82 -16.77
C GLY A 319 -2.23 48.26 -17.79
N TYR A 320 -2.75 48.75 -18.92
CA TYR A 320 -2.15 49.58 -19.98
C TYR A 320 -0.69 49.33 -20.38
#